data_AF-U9T1D3-F1
#
_entry.id   AF-U9T1D3-F1
#
_cell.length_a   1.000
_cell.length_b   1.000
_cell.length_c   1.000
_cell.angle_alpha   90.00
_cell.angle_beta   90.00
_cell.angle_gamma   90.00
#
_symmetry.space_group_name_H-M   'P 1'
#
loop_
_entity.id
_entity.type
_entity.pdbx_description
1 polymer ?
#
loop_
_entity_poly.entity_id
_entity_poly.type
_entity_poly.pdbx_seq_one_letter_code
_entity_poly.pdbx_strand_id
1 'polypeptide(L)'
;LRKILEEYPDGSQVLREILQNSDDAKSTEQIFILDYNTYPSDKTLFSEEMKDWQGPAIWIYNDAEFSAKDFQALIKLGIGGKSYDDTKIGKFGIGFNCAFHVTDLPSLVSGRYIAFLDPNARYLPAQGYPPRRPRGTRIDFIDKEFKKSFPGQCFNGTLFRLPLRTPKLAKDSDISTKVISTHKIVEL
;
A
#
# COMPACT_ATOMS: atom_id res chain seq x y z
N LEU A 1 9.24 -8.46 -7.76
CA LEU A 1 9.16 -8.02 -6.35
C LEU A 1 10.20 -8.73 -5.48
N ARG A 2 10.13 -10.05 -5.26
CA ARG A 2 11.13 -10.76 -4.43
C ARG A 2 12.60 -10.44 -4.75
N LYS A 3 12.99 -10.49 -6.03
CA LYS A 3 14.35 -10.09 -6.48
C LYS A 3 14.72 -8.65 -6.12
N ILE A 4 13.78 -7.71 -6.27
CA ILE A 4 13.96 -6.30 -5.90
C ILE A 4 14.19 -6.21 -4.38
N LEU A 5 13.43 -6.96 -3.57
CA LEU A 5 13.62 -6.97 -2.11
C LEU A 5 14.93 -7.64 -1.67
N GLU A 6 15.47 -8.56 -2.47
CA GLU A 6 16.78 -9.18 -2.23
C GLU A 6 17.94 -8.20 -2.48
N GLU A 7 17.77 -7.25 -3.40
CA GLU A 7 18.73 -6.16 -3.66
C GLU A 7 18.77 -5.09 -2.55
N TYR A 8 17.71 -4.99 -1.73
CA TYR A 8 17.57 -4.00 -0.65
C TYR A 8 17.22 -4.66 0.71
N PRO A 9 18.08 -5.50 1.29
CA PRO A 9 17.70 -6.50 2.29
C PRO A 9 17.23 -5.97 3.65
N ASP A 10 17.59 -4.74 4.02
CA ASP A 10 17.48 -4.23 5.40
C ASP A 10 16.17 -3.50 5.69
N GLY A 11 15.35 -3.18 4.68
CA GLY A 11 14.09 -2.44 4.85
C GLY A 11 14.24 -1.02 5.44
N SER A 12 15.45 -0.61 5.83
CA SER A 12 15.78 0.72 6.36
C SER A 12 15.61 1.84 5.33
N GLN A 13 15.59 1.48 4.06
CA GLN A 13 15.32 2.41 2.98
C GLN A 13 13.83 2.71 2.83
N VAL A 14 12.93 1.95 3.49
CA VAL A 14 11.49 2.12 3.32
C VAL A 14 11.04 3.55 3.61
N LEU A 15 11.38 4.05 4.81
CA LEU A 15 10.99 5.39 5.23
C LEU A 15 11.65 6.48 4.38
N ARG A 16 12.90 6.27 3.94
CA ARG A 16 13.65 7.21 3.10
C ARG A 16 13.06 7.34 1.70
N GLU A 17 12.72 6.22 1.08
CA GLU A 17 12.07 6.19 -0.24
C GLU A 17 10.69 6.83 -0.20
N ILE A 18 9.94 6.62 0.88
CA ILE A 18 8.65 7.27 1.10
C ILE A 18 8.83 8.78 1.26
N LEU A 19 9.78 9.22 2.08
CA LEU A 19 10.09 10.64 2.28
C LEU A 19 10.47 11.31 0.94
N GLN A 20 11.31 10.64 0.15
CA GLN A 20 11.68 11.12 -1.18
C GLN A 20 10.48 11.24 -2.12
N ASN A 21 9.54 10.28 -2.09
CA ASN A 21 8.30 10.39 -2.88
C ASN A 21 7.47 11.62 -2.47
N SER A 22 7.46 11.96 -1.18
CA SER A 22 6.77 13.15 -0.69
C SER A 22 7.47 14.43 -1.11
N ASP A 23 8.80 14.47 -1.07
CA ASP A 23 9.60 15.59 -1.61
C ASP A 23 9.36 15.78 -3.12
N ASP A 24 9.36 14.69 -3.90
CA ASP A 24 9.07 14.70 -5.35
C ASP A 24 7.64 15.18 -5.66
N ALA A 25 6.70 14.87 -4.76
CA ALA A 25 5.33 15.36 -4.80
C ALA A 25 5.18 16.82 -4.33
N LYS A 26 6.27 17.45 -3.86
CA LYS A 26 6.31 18.80 -3.26
C LYS A 26 5.41 18.93 -2.02
N SER A 27 5.32 17.85 -1.26
CA SER A 27 4.67 17.84 0.04
C SER A 27 5.42 18.75 1.01
N THR A 28 4.69 19.46 1.87
CA THR A 28 5.29 20.28 2.95
C THR A 28 5.31 19.55 4.29
N GLU A 29 4.55 18.45 4.41
CA GLU A 29 4.43 17.66 5.62
C GLU A 29 4.54 16.16 5.31
N GLN A 30 5.27 15.43 6.16
CA GLN A 30 5.37 13.97 6.12
C GLN A 30 5.29 13.43 7.55
N ILE A 31 4.31 12.56 7.81
CA ILE A 31 4.07 11.96 9.13
C ILE A 31 4.16 10.43 9.00
N PHE A 32 4.84 9.81 9.95
CA PHE A 32 4.89 8.35 10.12
C PHE A 32 4.30 8.00 11.49
N ILE A 33 3.34 7.08 11.53
CA ILE A 33 2.74 6.57 12.76
C ILE A 33 2.84 5.05 12.76
N LEU A 34 3.46 4.51 13.80
CA LEU A 34 3.41 3.09 14.09
C LEU A 34 2.20 2.80 14.97
N ASP A 35 1.18 2.19 14.37
CA ASP A 35 -0.07 1.81 15.01
C ASP A 35 0.01 0.36 15.49
N TYR A 36 -0.15 0.16 16.79
CA TYR A 36 -0.11 -1.14 17.45
C TYR A 36 -1.50 -1.80 17.57
N ASN A 37 -2.56 -1.13 17.13
CA ASN A 37 -3.92 -1.62 17.28
C ASN A 37 -4.21 -2.84 16.38
N THR A 38 -5.23 -3.59 16.78
CA THR A 38 -5.87 -4.61 15.94
C THR A 38 -7.33 -4.24 15.77
N TYR A 39 -7.81 -4.27 14.54
CA TYR A 39 -9.14 -3.85 14.16
C TYR A 39 -10.09 -5.04 14.00
N PRO A 40 -11.40 -4.85 14.20
CA PRO A 40 -12.41 -5.90 14.00
C PRO A 40 -12.34 -6.47 12.58
N SER A 41 -12.37 -7.80 12.48
CA SER A 41 -12.30 -8.54 11.22
C SER A 41 -13.61 -9.27 10.89
N ASP A 42 -14.62 -9.10 11.75
CA ASP A 42 -15.91 -9.78 11.72
C ASP A 42 -16.97 -9.05 10.87
N LYS A 43 -16.73 -7.78 10.49
CA LYS A 43 -17.65 -6.99 9.64
C LYS A 43 -16.88 -6.07 8.68
N THR A 44 -17.43 -5.88 7.47
CA THR A 44 -17.05 -4.82 6.48
C THR A 44 -15.72 -4.96 5.71
N LEU A 45 -15.15 -6.16 5.60
CA LEU A 45 -14.01 -6.41 4.70
C LEU A 45 -14.46 -6.70 3.26
N PHE A 46 -13.61 -6.37 2.27
CA PHE A 46 -13.88 -6.71 0.87
C PHE A 46 -13.79 -8.22 0.60
N SER A 47 -13.05 -8.96 1.43
CA SER A 47 -12.90 -10.41 1.35
C SER A 47 -12.49 -10.99 2.71
N GLU A 48 -12.67 -12.29 2.86
CA GLU A 48 -12.24 -13.05 4.02
C GLU A 48 -10.71 -13.11 4.16
N GLU A 49 -9.98 -13.06 3.05
CA GLU A 49 -8.51 -13.13 3.05
C GLU A 49 -7.85 -11.86 3.59
N MET A 50 -8.59 -10.75 3.71
CA MET A 50 -8.09 -9.51 4.31
C MET A 50 -8.09 -9.52 5.84
N LYS A 51 -8.66 -10.54 6.49
CA LYS A 51 -8.77 -10.63 7.96
C LYS A 51 -7.42 -10.61 8.66
N ASP A 52 -6.44 -11.32 8.11
CA ASP A 52 -5.09 -11.40 8.68
C ASP A 52 -4.31 -10.07 8.56
N TRP A 53 -4.82 -9.07 7.82
CA TRP A 53 -4.22 -7.74 7.63
C TRP A 53 -4.86 -6.64 8.50
N GLN A 54 -5.67 -7.01 9.49
CA GLN A 54 -6.31 -6.07 10.43
C GLN A 54 -5.47 -5.77 11.69
N GLY A 55 -4.23 -6.27 11.77
CA GLY A 55 -3.32 -6.03 12.89
C GLY A 55 -2.55 -4.70 12.81
N PRO A 56 -1.44 -4.61 13.58
CA PRO A 56 -0.55 -3.45 13.60
C PRO A 56 -0.11 -3.00 12.19
N ALA A 57 0.10 -1.70 12.02
CA ALA A 57 0.40 -1.11 10.72
C ALA A 57 1.31 0.12 10.85
N ILE A 58 2.02 0.44 9.76
CA ILE A 58 2.62 1.77 9.58
C ILE A 58 1.62 2.62 8.79
N TRP A 59 1.20 3.72 9.38
CA TRP A 59 0.49 4.79 8.69
C TRP A 59 1.47 5.85 8.24
N ILE A 60 1.30 6.32 7.01
CA ILE A 60 2.19 7.28 6.38
C ILE A 60 1.32 8.35 5.75
N TYR A 61 1.41 9.58 6.23
CA TYR A 61 0.67 10.70 5.70
C TYR A 61 1.58 11.72 5.05
N ASN A 62 1.13 12.31 3.94
CA ASN A 62 1.70 13.52 3.37
C ASN A 62 0.58 14.41 2.80
N ASP A 63 0.81 15.72 2.73
CA ASP A 63 -0.17 16.72 2.28
C ASP A 63 -0.30 16.85 0.75
N ALA A 64 0.42 16.02 -0.03
CA ALA A 64 0.28 15.97 -1.48
C ALA A 64 -0.80 14.96 -1.91
N GLU A 65 -1.54 15.26 -2.99
CA GLU A 65 -2.59 14.39 -3.53
C GLU A 65 -2.12 13.65 -4.79
N PHE A 66 -2.45 12.35 -4.90
CA PHE A 66 -2.19 11.55 -6.08
C PHE A 66 -3.11 11.94 -7.24
N SER A 67 -2.53 12.21 -8.41
CA SER A 67 -3.30 12.35 -9.64
C SER A 67 -3.79 10.99 -10.14
N ALA A 68 -4.77 11.00 -11.06
CA ALA A 68 -5.24 9.79 -11.72
C ALA A 68 -4.11 9.00 -12.43
N LYS A 69 -3.06 9.70 -12.91
CA LYS A 69 -1.88 9.08 -13.55
C LYS A 69 -0.99 8.40 -12.51
N ASP A 70 -0.82 9.01 -11.34
CA ASP A 70 0.00 8.46 -10.25
C ASP A 70 -0.61 7.15 -9.73
N PHE A 71 -1.94 7.11 -9.54
CA PHE A 71 -2.65 5.87 -9.23
C PHE A 71 -2.43 4.76 -10.28
N GLN A 72 -2.50 5.10 -11.58
CA GLN A 72 -2.28 4.13 -12.64
C GLN A 72 -0.84 3.61 -12.65
N ALA A 73 0.14 4.50 -12.43
CA ALA A 73 1.54 4.13 -12.33
C ALA A 73 1.77 3.20 -11.13
N LEU A 74 1.25 3.56 -9.96
CA LEU A 74 1.37 2.78 -8.73
C LEU A 74 0.78 1.37 -8.88
N ILE A 75 -0.44 1.25 -9.43
CA ILE A 75 -1.07 -0.06 -9.66
C ILE A 75 -0.24 -0.88 -10.65
N LYS A 76 0.25 -0.28 -11.75
CA LYS A 76 1.12 -1.00 -12.70
C LYS A 76 2.41 -1.52 -12.04
N LEU A 77 3.02 -0.71 -11.17
CA LEU A 77 4.24 -1.07 -10.45
C LEU A 77 4.01 -2.21 -9.46
N GLY A 78 2.95 -2.12 -8.64
CA GLY A 78 2.59 -3.17 -7.69
C GLY A 78 2.32 -4.52 -8.37
N ILE A 79 1.90 -4.50 -9.64
CA ILE A 79 1.62 -5.72 -10.43
C ILE A 79 2.89 -6.31 -11.08
N GLY A 80 4.04 -5.64 -10.96
CA GLY A 80 5.31 -6.04 -11.58
C GLY A 80 5.47 -5.58 -13.03
N GLY A 81 4.70 -4.57 -13.47
CA GLY A 81 4.95 -3.90 -14.74
C GLY A 81 6.25 -3.10 -14.67
N LYS A 82 7.20 -3.38 -15.57
CA LYS A 82 8.32 -2.45 -15.81
C LYS A 82 7.70 -1.11 -16.22
N SER A 83 7.89 -0.06 -15.43
CA SER A 83 7.60 1.30 -15.90
C SER A 83 8.50 1.54 -17.10
N TYR A 84 7.92 1.63 -18.30
CA TYR A 84 8.63 1.72 -19.59
C TYR A 84 9.25 3.11 -19.82
N ASP A 85 9.76 3.76 -18.78
CA ASP A 85 10.38 5.07 -18.88
C ASP A 85 11.61 5.13 -17.98
N ASP A 86 12.72 4.57 -18.48
CA ASP A 86 14.05 4.62 -17.86
C ASP A 86 14.60 6.06 -17.74
N THR A 87 13.91 7.05 -18.30
CA THR A 87 14.28 8.48 -18.23
C THR A 87 13.68 9.22 -17.03
N LYS A 88 12.77 8.59 -16.27
CA LYS A 88 12.16 9.16 -15.05
C LYS A 88 12.45 8.30 -13.84
N ILE A 89 13.74 8.14 -13.55
CA ILE A 89 14.22 7.83 -12.20
C ILE A 89 13.75 9.00 -11.32
N GLY A 90 12.84 8.76 -10.37
CA GLY A 90 12.26 9.81 -9.51
C GLY A 90 10.83 10.24 -9.85
N LYS A 91 9.93 9.30 -10.18
CA LYS A 91 8.50 9.59 -9.95
C LYS A 91 7.71 8.50 -9.26
N PHE A 92 7.91 7.22 -9.59
CA PHE A 92 7.38 6.09 -8.79
C PHE A 92 8.19 4.78 -8.94
N GLY A 93 9.35 4.78 -9.61
CA GLY A 93 9.90 3.58 -10.28
C GLY A 93 10.58 2.49 -9.44
N ILE A 94 11.02 2.77 -8.20
CA ILE A 94 11.68 1.77 -7.33
C ILE A 94 11.22 1.94 -5.88
N GLY A 95 11.03 3.19 -5.44
CA GLY A 95 10.76 3.52 -4.05
C GLY A 95 9.55 2.84 -3.44
N PHE A 96 8.38 2.80 -4.09
CA PHE A 96 7.20 2.17 -3.44
C PHE A 96 7.34 0.65 -3.26
N ASN A 97 8.19 -0.04 -4.04
CA ASN A 97 8.40 -1.48 -3.85
C ASN A 97 8.96 -1.78 -2.46
N CYS A 98 9.61 -0.81 -1.81
CA CYS A 98 10.11 -0.94 -0.45
C CYS A 98 8.99 -1.30 0.54
N ALA A 99 7.75 -0.84 0.31
CA ALA A 99 6.59 -1.14 1.16
C ALA A 99 6.38 -2.66 1.28
N PHE A 100 6.80 -3.42 0.26
CA PHE A 100 6.73 -4.88 0.27
C PHE A 100 7.74 -5.57 1.18
N HIS A 101 8.71 -4.85 1.77
CA HIS A 101 9.45 -5.36 2.93
C HIS A 101 8.54 -5.51 4.15
N VAL A 102 7.55 -4.63 4.29
CA VAL A 102 6.67 -4.53 5.46
C VAL A 102 5.38 -5.33 5.29
N THR A 103 4.78 -5.27 4.11
CA THR A 103 3.40 -5.78 3.87
C THR A 103 3.26 -6.44 2.50
N ASP A 104 2.25 -7.28 2.30
CA ASP A 104 1.89 -7.78 0.95
C ASP A 104 0.65 -7.07 0.40
N LEU A 105 -0.05 -6.31 1.24
CA LEU A 105 -1.32 -5.68 0.92
C LEU A 105 -1.31 -4.21 1.35
N PRO A 106 -0.43 -3.37 0.77
CA PRO A 106 -0.47 -1.95 1.05
C PRO A 106 -1.74 -1.34 0.48
N SER A 107 -2.24 -0.34 1.18
CA SER A 107 -3.41 0.44 0.76
C SER A 107 -3.14 1.93 0.94
N LEU A 108 -3.84 2.75 0.17
CA LEU A 108 -3.76 4.20 0.31
C LEU A 108 -5.09 4.88 0.04
N VAL A 109 -5.30 6.02 0.66
CA VAL A 109 -6.36 6.96 0.34
C VAL A 109 -5.74 8.28 -0.09
N SER A 110 -6.23 8.84 -1.20
CA SER A 110 -5.83 10.17 -1.65
C SER A 110 -6.95 10.79 -2.47
N GLY A 111 -7.31 12.04 -2.13
CA GLY A 111 -8.48 12.70 -2.69
C GLY A 111 -9.75 11.88 -2.44
N ARG A 112 -10.42 11.48 -3.51
CA ARG A 112 -11.65 10.68 -3.48
C ARG A 112 -11.46 9.19 -3.74
N TYR A 113 -10.21 8.74 -3.83
CA TYR A 113 -9.89 7.37 -4.20
C TYR A 113 -9.21 6.62 -3.06
N ILE A 114 -9.62 5.37 -2.88
CA ILE A 114 -8.87 4.37 -2.13
C ILE A 114 -8.30 3.34 -3.11
N ALA A 115 -7.05 2.95 -2.92
CA ALA A 115 -6.41 1.91 -3.69
C ALA A 115 -5.82 0.82 -2.80
N PHE A 116 -5.89 -0.41 -3.30
CA PHE A 116 -5.23 -1.57 -2.70
C PHE A 116 -4.34 -2.21 -3.75
N LEU A 117 -3.15 -2.65 -3.35
CA LEU A 117 -2.22 -3.37 -4.19
C LEU A 117 -2.07 -4.77 -3.65
N ASP A 118 -2.29 -5.76 -4.50
CA ASP A 118 -2.27 -7.18 -4.16
C ASP A 118 -1.50 -7.92 -5.26
N PRO A 119 -0.17 -7.81 -5.31
CA PRO A 119 0.63 -8.28 -6.45
C PRO A 119 0.40 -9.74 -6.83
N ASN A 120 0.07 -10.58 -5.85
CA ASN A 120 -0.17 -12.00 -6.02
C ASN A 120 -1.66 -12.36 -6.23
N ALA A 121 -2.55 -11.36 -6.28
CA ALA A 121 -3.99 -11.54 -6.43
C ALA A 121 -4.57 -12.54 -5.42
N ARG A 122 -4.19 -12.40 -4.13
CA ARG A 122 -4.57 -13.33 -3.06
C ARG A 122 -5.63 -12.77 -2.15
N TYR A 123 -5.64 -11.46 -1.92
CA TYR A 123 -6.43 -10.83 -0.88
C TYR A 123 -7.65 -10.09 -1.41
N LEU A 124 -7.62 -9.52 -2.61
CA LEU A 124 -8.78 -8.80 -3.16
C LEU A 124 -9.89 -9.77 -3.60
N PRO A 125 -11.18 -9.38 -3.51
CA PRO A 125 -12.29 -10.23 -3.94
C PRO A 125 -12.22 -10.52 -5.43
N ALA A 126 -12.62 -11.74 -5.81
CA ALA A 126 -12.73 -12.11 -7.21
C ALA A 126 -13.85 -11.32 -7.90
N GLN A 127 -13.61 -10.90 -9.14
CA GLN A 127 -14.54 -10.11 -9.95
C GLN A 127 -14.65 -10.71 -11.36
N GLY A 128 -15.74 -10.38 -12.05
CA GLY A 128 -15.99 -10.79 -13.44
C GLY A 128 -16.42 -12.25 -13.62
N TYR A 129 -16.55 -12.66 -14.90
CA TYR A 129 -16.85 -14.03 -15.30
C TYR A 129 -15.90 -14.47 -16.44
N PRO A 130 -15.08 -15.52 -16.25
CA PRO A 130 -14.91 -16.30 -15.03
C PRO A 130 -14.29 -15.45 -13.88
N PRO A 131 -14.56 -15.79 -12.61
CA PRO A 131 -14.11 -14.99 -11.47
C PRO A 131 -12.57 -14.98 -11.38
N ARG A 132 -12.00 -13.77 -11.30
CA ARG A 132 -10.55 -13.57 -11.12
C ARG A 132 -10.28 -12.50 -10.07
N ARG A 133 -9.32 -12.77 -9.18
CA ARG A 133 -8.85 -11.77 -8.21
C ARG A 133 -7.98 -10.74 -8.93
N PRO A 134 -8.24 -9.43 -8.77
CA PRO A 134 -7.40 -8.40 -9.35
C PRO A 134 -6.10 -8.29 -8.56
N ARG A 135 -5.02 -7.86 -9.21
CA ARG A 135 -3.74 -7.59 -8.53
C ARG A 135 -3.63 -6.17 -7.93
N GLY A 136 -4.68 -5.38 -8.10
CA GLY A 136 -4.83 -4.06 -7.54
C GLY A 136 -6.19 -3.49 -7.92
N THR A 137 -6.73 -2.64 -7.07
CA THR A 137 -8.02 -1.98 -7.33
C THR A 137 -7.96 -0.52 -6.92
N ARG A 138 -8.69 0.32 -7.64
CA ARG A 138 -8.95 1.72 -7.28
C ARG A 138 -10.44 1.92 -7.18
N ILE A 139 -10.90 2.44 -6.05
CA ILE A 139 -12.30 2.63 -5.75
C ILE A 139 -12.54 4.11 -5.47
N ASP A 140 -13.49 4.70 -6.20
CA ASP A 140 -14.06 6.00 -5.83
C ASP A 140 -15.02 5.78 -4.66
N PHE A 141 -14.64 6.22 -3.46
CA PHE A 141 -15.45 6.01 -2.27
C PHE A 141 -16.49 7.11 -2.07
N ILE A 142 -16.45 8.20 -2.84
CA ILE A 142 -17.46 9.25 -2.80
C ILE A 142 -18.67 8.86 -3.66
N ASP A 143 -18.43 8.21 -4.81
CA ASP A 143 -19.51 7.81 -5.73
C ASP A 143 -20.13 6.43 -5.40
N LYS A 144 -19.42 5.56 -4.67
CA LYS A 144 -19.96 4.26 -4.21
C LYS A 144 -20.75 4.38 -2.89
N GLU A 145 -21.31 3.26 -2.43
CA GLU A 145 -22.13 3.11 -1.21
C GLU A 145 -21.54 3.71 0.08
N PHE A 146 -20.26 4.08 0.09
CA PHE A 146 -19.59 4.80 1.19
C PHE A 146 -19.99 6.28 1.31
N LYS A 147 -20.80 6.82 0.38
CA LYS A 147 -21.35 8.18 0.45
C LYS A 147 -22.07 8.50 1.77
N LYS A 148 -22.62 7.48 2.45
CA LYS A 148 -23.24 7.63 3.79
C LYS A 148 -22.22 7.74 4.91
N SER A 149 -21.05 7.12 4.76
CA SER A 149 -19.96 7.11 5.75
C SER A 149 -19.02 8.30 5.59
N PHE A 150 -18.90 8.84 4.37
CA PHE A 150 -18.04 9.99 4.04
C PHE A 150 -18.81 11.00 3.17
N PRO A 151 -19.70 11.81 3.77
CA PRO A 151 -20.55 12.71 3.01
C PRO A 151 -19.73 13.82 2.32
N GLY A 152 -19.39 13.60 1.05
CA GLY A 152 -18.84 14.62 0.15
C GLY A 152 -17.43 15.12 0.48
N GLN A 153 -16.69 14.44 1.36
CA GLN A 153 -15.34 14.85 1.75
C GLN A 153 -14.29 14.04 0.98
N CYS A 154 -13.48 14.74 0.19
CA CYS A 154 -12.20 14.22 -0.29
C CYS A 154 -11.20 14.24 0.88
N PHE A 155 -10.31 13.26 0.91
CA PHE A 155 -9.14 13.29 1.77
C PHE A 155 -8.12 14.26 1.18
N ASN A 156 -7.82 15.35 1.88
CA ASN A 156 -6.82 16.32 1.45
C ASN A 156 -5.41 15.79 1.78
N GLY A 157 -4.73 15.27 0.77
CA GLY A 157 -3.41 14.64 0.89
C GLY A 157 -3.40 13.17 0.52
N THR A 158 -2.41 12.45 1.02
CA THR A 158 -2.25 11.00 0.82
C THR A 158 -1.96 10.31 2.14
N LEU A 159 -2.70 9.24 2.42
CA LEU A 159 -2.49 8.39 3.59
C LEU A 159 -2.32 6.93 3.15
N PHE A 160 -1.14 6.37 3.37
CA PHE A 160 -0.89 4.95 3.21
C PHE A 160 -1.11 4.20 4.53
N ARG A 161 -1.58 2.97 4.41
CA ARG A 161 -1.59 1.95 5.47
C ARG A 161 -0.79 0.74 5.01
N LEU A 162 0.27 0.44 5.74
CA LEU A 162 1.11 -0.74 5.55
C LEU A 162 0.92 -1.71 6.73
N PRO A 163 -0.08 -2.61 6.68
CA PRO A 163 -0.28 -3.58 7.75
C PRO A 163 0.90 -4.56 7.82
N LEU A 164 1.44 -4.77 9.02
CA LEU A 164 2.66 -5.54 9.23
C LEU A 164 2.44 -7.02 8.92
N ARG A 165 3.33 -7.58 8.09
CA ARG A 165 3.34 -9.02 7.82
C ARG A 165 3.60 -9.80 9.10
N THR A 166 2.69 -10.71 9.44
CA THR A 166 2.85 -11.61 10.58
C THR A 166 3.69 -12.84 10.21
N PRO A 167 4.25 -13.60 11.18
CA PRO A 167 4.93 -14.86 10.90
C PRO A 167 4.07 -15.90 10.16
N LYS A 168 2.73 -15.85 10.36
CA LYS A 168 1.79 -16.66 9.59
C LYS A 168 1.77 -16.24 8.12
N LEU A 169 1.57 -14.94 7.86
CA LEU A 169 1.53 -14.38 6.50
C LEU A 169 2.86 -14.54 5.76
N ALA A 170 3.99 -14.46 6.45
CA ALA A 170 5.32 -14.62 5.87
C ALA A 170 5.61 -16.03 5.31
N LYS A 171 5.01 -17.08 5.89
CA LYS A 171 5.16 -18.44 5.36
C LYS A 171 4.47 -18.62 4.01
N ASP A 172 3.39 -17.88 3.82
CA ASP A 172 2.50 -17.98 2.67
C ASP A 172 2.77 -16.90 1.60
N SER A 173 3.71 -16.00 1.87
CA SER A 173 4.04 -14.88 0.99
C SER A 173 5.02 -15.28 -0.11
N ASP A 174 4.61 -15.10 -1.37
CA ASP A 174 5.53 -15.21 -2.52
C ASP A 174 6.43 -13.96 -2.67
N ILE A 175 6.19 -12.92 -1.87
CA ILE A 175 6.90 -11.64 -1.92
C ILE A 175 8.10 -11.67 -0.97
N SER A 176 7.88 -11.97 0.30
CA SER A 176 8.91 -11.96 1.34
C SER A 176 8.57 -12.87 2.52
N THR A 177 9.53 -13.72 2.90
CA THR A 177 9.45 -14.55 4.11
C THR A 177 9.96 -13.81 5.36
N LYS A 178 10.39 -12.56 5.24
CA LYS A 178 10.89 -11.74 6.35
C LYS A 178 9.73 -11.04 7.07
N VAL A 179 9.82 -10.99 8.40
CA VAL A 179 8.92 -10.23 9.28
C VAL A 179 9.73 -9.10 9.90
N ILE A 180 9.23 -7.87 9.81
CA ILE A 180 9.82 -6.72 10.49
C ILE A 180 9.03 -6.50 11.78
N SER A 181 9.74 -6.52 12.92
CA SER A 181 9.12 -6.23 14.22
C SER A 181 8.86 -4.74 14.39
N THR A 182 7.89 -4.39 15.22
CA THR A 182 7.61 -3.00 15.62
C THR A 182 8.83 -2.32 16.22
N HIS A 183 9.60 -3.01 17.06
CA HIS A 183 10.87 -2.52 17.58
C HIS A 183 11.84 -2.13 16.47
N LYS A 184 11.97 -2.99 15.45
CA LYS A 184 12.88 -2.71 14.33
C LYS A 184 12.44 -1.50 13.51
N ILE A 185 11.13 -1.27 13.39
CA ILE A 185 10.56 -0.10 12.69
C ILE A 185 10.91 1.21 13.43
N VAL A 186 10.88 1.20 14.77
CA VAL A 186 11.24 2.38 15.58
C VAL A 186 12.72 2.76 15.45
N GLU A 187 13.59 1.79 15.11
CA GLU A 187 15.02 2.03 14.88
C GLU A 187 15.37 2.53 13.46
N LEU A 188 14.40 2.59 12.54
CA LEU A 188 14.63 3.00 11.14
C LEU A 188 14.78 4.52 11.01
#